data_AF-A0A376JY46-F1
#
_entry.id   AF-A0A376JY46-F1
#
_cell.length_a   1.000
_cell.length_b   1.000
_cell.length_c   1.000
_cell.angle_alpha   90.00
_cell.angle_beta   90.00
_cell.angle_gamma   90.00
#
_symmetry.space_group_name_H-M   'P 1'
#
loop_
_entity.id
_entity.type
_entity.pdbx_description
1 polymer ?
#
loop_
_entity_poly.entity_id
_entity_poly.type
_entity_poly.pdbx_seq_one_letter_code
_entity_poly.pdbx_strand_id
1 'polypeptide(L)' 'MEAALPYLASNGMRERYGLPKSYQRYAEFKRSFLTKAVAEIEKNTKMKIVFSEVTEGGKVTRIKFTYQQS' A
#
# COMPACT_ATOMS: atom_id res chain seq x y z
N MET A 1 16.71 3.18 12.35
CA MET A 1 15.54 4.07 12.42
C MET A 1 14.35 3.32 11.85
N GLU A 2 13.44 2.89 12.71
CA GLU A 2 12.17 2.29 12.30
C GLU A 2 11.26 3.44 11.87
N ALA A 3 11.22 3.73 10.57
CA ALA A 3 10.24 4.64 10.03
C ALA A 3 8.90 3.90 9.95
N ALA A 4 8.12 4.02 11.02
CA ALA A 4 6.71 3.67 11.00
C ALA A 4 6.03 4.56 9.96
N LEU A 5 5.90 4.07 8.72
CA LEU A 5 5.05 4.71 7.73
C LEU A 5 3.64 4.82 8.35
N PRO A 6 3.03 6.01 8.32
CA PRO A 6 1.81 6.28 9.05
C PRO A 6 0.74 5.25 8.71
N TYR A 7 0.05 4.76 9.72
CA TYR A 7 -1.07 3.83 9.62
C TYR A 7 -2.11 4.36 8.62
N LEU A 8 -2.10 3.85 7.40
CA LEU A 8 -3.01 4.28 6.35
C LEU A 8 -4.17 3.29 6.27
N ALA A 9 -5.28 3.64 6.93
CA ALA A 9 -6.56 2.99 6.70
C ALA A 9 -6.90 3.04 5.20
N SER A 10 -7.45 1.96 4.66
CA SER A 10 -7.75 1.82 3.23
C SER A 10 -8.59 2.97 2.65
N ASN A 11 -9.46 3.60 3.44
CA ASN A 11 -10.19 4.80 3.04
C ASN A 11 -9.31 6.05 2.93
N GLY A 12 -8.31 6.23 3.81
CA GLY A 12 -7.42 7.40 3.80
C GLY A 12 -6.51 7.46 2.57
N MET A 13 -6.12 6.30 2.01
CA MET A 13 -5.41 6.24 0.73
C MET A 13 -6.27 6.69 -0.45
N ARG A 14 -7.57 6.37 -0.43
CA ARG A 14 -8.47 6.67 -1.56
C ARG A 14 -8.68 8.16 -1.73
N GLU A 15 -8.90 8.85 -0.61
CA GLU A 15 -9.10 10.30 -0.59
C GLU A 15 -7.79 11.04 -0.88
N ARG A 16 -6.69 10.60 -0.27
CA ARG A 16 -5.39 11.27 -0.42
C ARG A 16 -4.77 11.12 -1.81
N TYR A 17 -5.04 10.02 -2.52
CA TYR A 17 -4.48 9.74 -3.85
C TYR A 17 -5.52 9.84 -4.99
N GLY A 18 -6.73 10.34 -4.72
CA GLY A 18 -7.77 10.54 -5.74
C GLY A 18 -8.15 9.27 -6.50
N LEU A 19 -8.12 8.11 -5.81
CA LEU A 19 -8.27 6.83 -6.48
C LEU A 19 -9.69 6.65 -7.04
N PRO A 20 -9.85 6.19 -8.30
CA PRO A 20 -11.17 6.06 -8.92
C PRO A 20 -12.10 5.16 -8.10
N LYS A 21 -13.39 5.54 -8.07
CA LYS A 21 -14.44 4.82 -7.34
C LYS A 21 -14.55 3.35 -7.73
N SER A 22 -14.08 2.97 -8.92
CA SER A 22 -14.03 1.59 -9.44
C SER A 22 -13.19 0.65 -8.58
N TYR A 23 -12.26 1.16 -7.77
CA TYR A 23 -11.54 0.38 -6.75
C TYR A 23 -12.42 0.00 -5.54
N GLN A 24 -13.68 -0.41 -5.76
CA GLN A 24 -14.55 -0.95 -4.72
C GLN A 24 -13.98 -2.24 -4.12
N ARG A 25 -13.18 -2.98 -4.89
CA ARG A 25 -12.56 -4.24 -4.47
C ARG A 25 -11.07 -4.03 -4.16
N TYR A 26 -10.70 -4.32 -2.91
CA TYR A 26 -9.30 -4.29 -2.44
C TYR A 26 -8.34 -5.06 -3.36
N ALA A 27 -8.76 -6.21 -3.89
CA ALA A 27 -7.97 -7.01 -4.82
C ALA A 27 -7.57 -6.25 -6.09
N GLU A 28 -8.47 -5.42 -6.62
CA GLU A 28 -8.20 -4.59 -7.80
C GLU A 28 -7.25 -3.44 -7.46
N PHE A 29 -7.45 -2.80 -6.30
CA PHE A 29 -6.53 -1.77 -5.79
C PHE A 29 -5.11 -2.33 -5.60
N LYS A 30 -4.99 -3.52 -5.01
CA LYS A 30 -3.70 -4.20 -4.81
C LYS A 30 -3.01 -4.44 -6.15
N ARG A 31 -3.70 -5.06 -7.10
CA ARG A 31 -3.13 -5.46 -8.40
C ARG A 31 -2.82 -4.25 -9.29
N SER A 32 -3.73 -3.30 -9.40
CA SER A 32 -3.62 -2.21 -10.37
C SER A 32 -2.83 -1.02 -9.87
N PHE A 33 -2.79 -0.78 -8.55
CA PHE A 33 -2.08 0.34 -7.95
C PHE A 33 -0.90 -0.12 -7.10
N LEU A 34 -1.14 -0.81 -5.97
CA LEU A 34 -0.07 -1.06 -4.98
C LEU A 34 1.11 -1.82 -5.57
N THR A 35 0.86 -2.93 -6.26
CA THR A 35 1.93 -3.74 -6.86
C THR A 35 2.72 -2.95 -7.89
N LYS A 36 2.05 -2.11 -8.69
CA LYS A 36 2.73 -1.28 -9.71
C LYS A 36 3.55 -0.16 -9.07
N ALA A 37 2.98 0.53 -8.09
CA ALA A 37 3.65 1.62 -7.38
C ALA A 37 4.91 1.11 -6.64
N VAL A 38 4.82 -0.03 -5.96
CA VAL A 38 5.99 -0.66 -5.33
C VAL A 38 7.05 -1.01 -6.37
N ALA A 39 6.68 -1.68 -7.47
CA ALA A 39 7.62 -2.04 -8.52
C ALA A 39 8.30 -0.81 -9.15
N GLU A 40 7.57 0.30 -9.32
CA GLU A 40 8.12 1.54 -9.84
C GLU A 40 9.11 2.18 -8.86
N ILE A 41 8.80 2.20 -7.56
CA ILE A 41 9.71 2.72 -6.54
C ILE A 41 10.98 1.88 -6.48
N GLU A 42 10.87 0.55 -6.46
CA GLU A 42 12.02 -0.35 -6.44
C GLU A 42 12.87 -0.26 -7.72
N LYS A 43 12.25 0.05 -8.86
CA LYS A 43 12.96 0.24 -10.13
C LYS A 43 13.72 1.57 -10.18
N ASN A 44 13.15 2.64 -9.66
CA ASN A 44 13.69 4.00 -9.79
C ASN A 44 14.48 4.46 -8.56
N THR A 45 14.50 3.68 -7.49
CA THR A 45 15.20 4.02 -6.24
C THR A 45 15.93 2.79 -5.69
N LYS A 46 16.87 2.99 -4.76
CA LYS A 46 17.49 1.89 -4.00
C LYS A 46 16.64 1.42 -2.82
N MET A 47 15.36 1.82 -2.76
CA MET A 47 14.45 1.36 -1.73
C MET A 47 13.86 0.01 -2.11
N LYS A 48 13.83 -0.93 -1.17
CA LYS A 48 12.99 -2.12 -1.24
C LYS A 48 11.78 -1.93 -0.35
N ILE A 49 10.58 -2.19 -0.87
CA ILE A 49 9.33 -2.00 -0.15
C ILE A 49 8.59 -3.33 -0.08
N VAL A 50 8.34 -3.78 1.14
CA VAL A 50 7.50 -4.94 1.44
C VAL A 50 6.22 -4.44 2.11
N PHE A 51 5.07 -4.92 1.65
CA PHE A 51 3.80 -4.65 2.29
C PHE A 51 3.09 -5.94 2.72
N SER A 52 2.41 -5.88 3.87
CA SER A 52 1.57 -6.96 4.38
C SER A 52 0.17 -6.48 4.72
N GLU A 53 -0.78 -7.38 4.63
CA GLU A 53 -2.19 -7.11 4.88
C GLU A 53 -2.52 -7.43 6.33
N VAL A 54 -3.20 -6.51 7.00
CA VAL A 54 -3.79 -6.76 8.31
C VAL A 54 -5.28 -6.95 8.11
N THR A 55 -5.77 -8.11 8.54
CA THR A 55 -7.17 -8.50 8.40
C THR A 55 -7.86 -8.57 9.76
N GLU A 56 -9.08 -8.03 9.84
CA GLU A 56 -9.98 -8.20 10.98
C GLU A 56 -11.30 -8.76 10.46
N GLY A 57 -11.77 -9.88 11.02
CA GLY A 57 -13.02 -10.52 10.58
C GLY A 57 -13.03 -10.91 9.10
N GLY A 58 -11.88 -11.31 8.53
CA GLY A 58 -11.75 -11.71 7.12
C GLY A 58 -11.73 -10.57 6.11
N LYS A 59 -11.72 -9.30 6.56
CA LYS A 59 -11.59 -8.13 5.70
C LYS A 59 -10.25 -7.45 5.94
N VAL A 60 -9.57 -7.07 4.86
CA VAL A 60 -8.34 -6.27 4.97
C VAL A 60 -8.70 -4.87 5.47
N THR A 61 -8.23 -4.53 6.66
CA THR A 61 -8.50 -3.23 7.30
C THR A 61 -7.31 -2.29 7.17
N ARG A 62 -6.09 -2.82 7.15
CA ARG A 62 -4.86 -2.02 7.09
C ARG A 62 -3.81 -2.69 6.20
N ILE A 63 -2.88 -1.87 5.73
CA ILE A 63 -1.72 -2.31 4.99
C ILE A 63 -0.49 -1.80 5.72
N LYS A 64 0.36 -2.71 6.16
CA LYS A 64 1.63 -2.37 6.80
C LYS A 64 2.70 -2.33 5.74
N PHE A 65 3.43 -1.21 5.66
CA PHE A 65 4.57 -1.06 4.78
C PHE A 65 5.86 -1.13 5.59
N THR A 66 6.84 -1.81 5.04
CA THR A 66 8.19 -1.94 5.58
C THR A 66 9.13 -1.65 4.44
N TYR A 67 10.16 -0.85 4.69
CA TYR A 67 11.12 -0.52 3.65
C TYR A 67 12.55 -0.57 4.17
N GLN A 68 13.46 -0.86 3.25
CA GLN A 68 14.91 -0.82 3.46
C GLN A 68 15.52 0.05 2.37
N GLN A 69 16.43 0.93 2.75
CA GLN A 69 17.14 1.81 1.82
C GLN A 69 18.64 1.65 2.05
N SER A 70 19.40 1.44 0.97
CA SER A 70 20.86 1.27 0.97
C SER A 70 21.55 2.33 0.15
#